data_AF-A0A953IPJ2-F1
#
_entry.id   AF-A0A953IPJ2-F1
#
_cell.length_a   1.000
_cell.length_b   1.000
_cell.length_c   1.000
_cell.angle_alpha   90.00
_cell.angle_beta   90.00
_cell.angle_gamma   90.00
#
_symmetry.space_group_name_H-M   'P 1'
#
loop_
_entity.id
_entity.type
_entity.pdbx_description
1 polymer ?
#
loop_
_entity_poly.entity_id
_entity_poly.type
_entity_poly.pdbx_seq_one_letter_code
_entity_poly.pdbx_strand_id
1 'polypeptide(L)'
;TQVMAPLSTATGGDARRLDEGSGLRVPRVVGVRSSETFKGDEWLGLKMRDASVVRGIGVLPVFAGLLGLLLLVGALAATWAREGR
;
A
#
# COMPACT_ATOMS: atom_id res chain seq x y z
N THR A 1 29.73 0.89 14.05
CA THR A 1 28.46 1.64 13.94
C THR A 1 28.60 3.09 14.41
N GLN A 2 29.65 3.47 15.15
CA GLN A 2 29.88 4.85 15.64
C GLN A 2 29.81 5.95 14.58
N VAL A 3 30.35 5.73 13.37
CA VAL A 3 30.32 6.73 12.28
C VAL A 3 28.88 7.11 11.87
N MET A 4 27.93 6.18 12.01
CA MET A 4 26.52 6.39 11.66
C MET A 4 25.70 6.99 12.80
N ALA A 5 26.28 7.11 14.01
CA ALA A 5 25.57 7.56 15.21
C ALA A 5 24.95 8.96 15.10
N PRO A 6 25.61 9.96 14.47
CA PRO A 6 24.99 11.28 14.29
C PRO A 6 23.72 11.22 13.44
N LEU A 7 23.75 10.42 12.35
CA LEU A 7 22.64 10.29 11.42
C LEU A 7 21.49 9.47 12.02
N SER A 8 21.79 8.35 12.68
CA SER A 8 20.76 7.53 13.31
C SER A 8 20.06 8.29 14.44
N THR A 9 20.79 9.08 15.22
CA THR A 9 20.22 9.93 16.28
C THR A 9 19.35 11.04 15.70
N ALA A 10 19.82 11.75 14.68
CA ALA A 10 19.06 12.83 14.04
C ALA A 10 17.75 12.35 13.38
N THR A 11 17.69 11.09 12.94
CA THR A 11 16.50 10.50 12.31
C THR A 11 15.60 9.73 13.29
N GLY A 12 15.98 9.63 14.56
CA GLY A 12 15.28 8.82 15.57
C GLY A 12 15.43 7.31 15.36
N GLY A 13 16.29 6.87 14.44
CA GLY A 13 16.55 5.48 14.10
C GLY A 13 17.77 4.89 14.81
N ASP A 14 18.21 3.72 14.32
CA ASP A 14 19.37 3.00 14.85
C ASP A 14 20.29 2.43 13.76
N ALA A 15 21.55 2.20 14.12
CA ALA A 15 22.52 1.51 13.29
C ALA A 15 23.10 0.32 14.07
N ARG A 16 22.64 -0.89 13.73
CA ARG A 16 23.03 -2.15 14.40
C ARG A 16 23.87 -3.03 13.49
N ARG A 17 24.80 -3.78 14.10
CA ARG A 17 25.52 -4.85 13.42
C ARG A 17 24.71 -6.14 13.57
N LEU A 18 24.38 -6.80 12.46
CA LEU A 18 23.57 -8.02 12.48
C LEU A 18 24.41 -9.28 12.66
N ASP A 19 25.69 -9.23 12.27
CA ASP A 19 26.62 -10.35 12.40
C ASP A 19 27.97 -9.84 12.89
N GLU A 20 28.43 -10.44 13.98
CA GLU A 20 29.72 -10.17 14.65
C GLU A 20 30.60 -11.43 14.71
N GLY A 21 30.24 -12.49 13.97
CA GLY A 21 30.98 -13.75 13.90
C GLY A 21 30.50 -14.83 14.87
N SER A 22 29.46 -14.57 15.67
CA SER A 22 28.83 -15.54 16.59
C SER A 22 27.39 -15.93 16.18
N GLY A 23 26.94 -15.47 15.01
CA GLY A 23 25.61 -15.74 14.47
C GLY A 23 24.85 -14.48 14.07
N LEU A 24 23.87 -14.66 13.17
CA LEU A 24 23.05 -13.59 12.61
C LEU A 24 21.90 -13.25 13.56
N ARG A 25 21.88 -12.03 14.11
CA ARG A 25 20.76 -11.49 14.91
C ARG A 25 20.02 -10.43 14.11
N VAL A 26 18.81 -10.76 13.68
CA VAL A 26 17.94 -9.83 12.92
C VAL A 26 16.85 -9.29 13.84
N PRO A 27 16.78 -7.97 14.09
CA PRO A 27 15.71 -7.38 14.88
C PRO A 27 14.38 -7.42 14.12
N ARG A 28 13.28 -7.40 14.85
CA ARG A 28 11.94 -7.33 14.23
C ARG A 28 11.75 -5.98 13.51
N VAL A 29 11.35 -6.00 12.25
CA VAL A 29 11.06 -4.76 11.48
C VAL A 29 9.58 -4.40 11.61
N VAL A 30 9.28 -3.17 12.03
CA VAL A 30 7.90 -2.70 12.27
C VAL A 30 7.63 -1.45 11.45
N GLY A 31 6.53 -1.42 10.70
CA GLY A 31 6.09 -0.22 9.98
C GLY A 31 5.54 0.83 10.94
N VAL A 32 6.07 2.06 10.88
CA VAL A 32 5.66 3.18 11.74
C VAL A 32 5.20 4.35 10.87
N ARG A 33 3.98 4.87 11.12
CA ARG A 33 3.37 5.96 10.33
C ARG A 33 3.72 7.35 10.85
N SER A 34 3.59 7.55 12.17
CA SER A 34 3.95 8.80 12.84
C SER A 34 4.58 8.49 14.18
N SER A 35 5.88 8.74 14.30
CA SER A 35 6.66 8.62 15.52
C SER A 35 7.92 9.45 15.34
N GLU A 36 8.47 9.97 16.45
CA GLU A 36 9.79 10.59 16.50
C GLU A 36 10.89 9.55 16.76
N THR A 37 10.51 8.34 17.19
CA THR A 37 11.42 7.22 17.48
C THR A 37 11.11 6.02 16.57
N PHE A 38 12.14 5.50 15.89
CA PHE A 38 12.10 4.38 14.96
C PHE A 38 13.03 3.24 15.41
N LYS A 39 13.22 3.06 16.71
CA LYS A 39 14.03 1.98 17.30
C LYS A 39 13.52 1.56 18.68
N GLY A 40 13.77 0.32 19.07
CA GLY A 40 13.60 -0.19 20.43
C GLY A 40 14.47 -1.42 20.67
N ASP A 41 14.47 -1.99 21.86
CA ASP A 41 15.43 -3.04 22.25
C ASP A 41 15.43 -4.23 21.26
N GLU A 42 14.27 -4.74 20.88
CA GLU A 42 14.13 -5.90 19.98
C GLU A 42 13.59 -5.58 18.58
N TRP A 43 13.44 -4.29 18.23
CA TRP A 43 12.83 -3.91 16.96
C TRP A 43 13.41 -2.65 16.31
N LEU A 44 13.28 -2.57 14.99
CA LEU A 44 13.66 -1.43 14.17
C LEU A 44 12.46 -0.93 13.37
N GLY A 45 12.21 0.38 13.44
CA GLY A 45 11.09 1.04 12.78
C GLY A 45 11.39 1.39 11.33
N LEU A 46 10.44 1.11 10.45
CA LEU A 46 10.48 1.52 9.05
C LEU A 46 9.41 2.58 8.82
N LYS A 47 9.83 3.82 8.49
CA LYS A 47 8.90 4.93 8.23
C LYS A 47 8.09 4.60 6.98
N MET A 48 6.81 4.33 7.16
CA MET A 48 5.89 4.11 6.05
C MET A 48 5.78 5.43 5.28
N ARG A 49 6.35 5.47 4.08
CA ARG A 49 6.05 6.52 3.11
C ARG A 49 4.84 6.01 2.35
N ASP A 50 3.78 6.80 2.20
CA ASP A 50 2.62 6.48 1.37
C ASP A 50 2.95 6.42 -0.14
N ALA A 51 4.21 6.12 -0.49
CA ALA A 51 4.73 6.08 -1.84
C ALA A 51 4.24 4.85 -2.63
N SER A 52 3.79 3.80 -1.94
CA SER A 52 3.12 2.66 -2.55
C SER A 52 1.68 2.52 -2.03
N VAL A 53 0.85 3.52 -2.31
CA VAL A 53 -0.58 3.23 -2.45
C VAL A 53 -0.69 2.32 -3.68
N VAL A 54 -0.79 1.01 -3.45
CA VAL A 54 -1.44 0.13 -4.43
C VAL A 54 -2.82 0.75 -4.59
N ARG A 55 -3.01 1.52 -5.67
CA ARG A 55 -4.32 1.98 -6.08
C ARG A 55 -5.07 0.69 -6.38
N GLY A 56 -5.78 0.20 -5.36
CA GLY A 56 -6.60 -0.98 -5.45
C GLY A 56 -7.38 -0.85 -6.74
N ILE A 57 -7.28 -1.88 -7.58
CA ILE A 57 -8.06 -2.02 -8.80
C ILE A 57 -9.47 -1.59 -8.43
N GLY A 58 -9.91 -0.44 -8.95
CA GLY A 58 -11.19 0.14 -8.56
C GLY A 58 -12.26 -0.91 -8.82
N VAL A 59 -12.84 -1.47 -7.77
CA VAL A 59 -13.75 -2.64 -7.84
C VAL A 59 -15.13 -2.23 -8.35
N LEU A 60 -15.21 -1.21 -9.21
CA LEU A 60 -16.46 -0.66 -9.70
C LEU A 60 -16.43 -0.26 -11.19
N PRO A 61 -16.25 -1.20 -12.14
CA PRO A 61 -16.67 -0.97 -13.51
C PRO A 61 -17.83 -1.87 -13.97
N VAL A 62 -18.35 -2.79 -13.15
CA VAL A 62 -19.37 -3.76 -13.60
C VAL A 62 -20.78 -3.15 -13.70
N PHE A 63 -21.18 -2.32 -12.73
CA PHE A 63 -22.54 -1.73 -12.73
C PHE A 63 -22.77 -0.79 -13.91
N ALA A 64 -21.75 -0.01 -14.30
CA ALA A 64 -21.81 0.84 -15.48
C ALA A 64 -22.02 0.02 -16.76
N GLY A 65 -21.33 -1.13 -16.89
CA GLY A 65 -21.51 -2.05 -18.02
C GLY A 65 -22.91 -2.66 -18.09
N LEU A 66 -23.45 -3.15 -16.96
CA LEU A 66 -24.79 -3.75 -16.92
C LEU A 66 -25.90 -2.74 -17.22
N LEU A 67 -25.82 -1.52 -16.69
CA LEU A 67 -26.76 -0.45 -17.00
C LEU A 67 -26.70 -0.05 -18.48
N GLY A 68 -25.50 0.08 -19.04
CA GLY A 68 -25.32 0.37 -20.47
C GLY A 68 -25.92 -0.72 -21.37
N LEU A 69 -25.71 -2.00 -21.03
CA LEU A 69 -26.29 -3.12 -21.77
C LEU A 69 -27.82 -3.13 -21.69
N LEU A 70 -28.39 -2.92 -20.50
CA LEU A 70 -29.84 -2.84 -20.31
C LEU A 70 -30.47 -1.76 -21.21
N LEU A 71 -29.86 -0.57 -21.24
CA LEU A 71 -30.31 0.53 -22.08
C LEU A 71 -30.21 0.19 -23.57
N LEU A 72 -29.14 -0.49 -23.99
CA LEU A 72 -28.96 -0.90 -25.39
C LEU A 72 -30.03 -1.90 -25.84
N VAL A 73 -30.27 -2.95 -25.04
CA VAL A 73 -31.31 -3.95 -25.32
C VAL A 73 -32.69 -3.30 -25.29
N GLY A 74 -32.96 -2.42 -24.33
CA GLY A 74 -34.21 -1.68 -24.26
C GLY A 74 -34.45 -0.79 -25.48
N ALA A 75 -33.43 -0.08 -25.96
CA ALA A 75 -33.52 0.73 -27.17
C ALA A 75 -33.81 -0.12 -28.42
N LEU A 76 -33.16 -1.28 -28.55
CA LEU A 76 -33.39 -2.20 -29.67
C LEU A 76 -34.80 -2.81 -29.64
N ALA A 77 -35.29 -3.17 -28.44
CA ALA A 77 -36.66 -3.65 -28.28
C ALA A 77 -37.69 -2.55 -28.62
N ALA A 78 -37.41 -1.30 -28.22
CA ALA A 78 -38.28 -0.16 -28.49
C ALA A 78 -38.34 0.19 -29.99
N THR A 79 -37.22 0.13 -30.73
CA THR A 79 -37.23 0.34 -32.18
C THR A 79 -38.04 -0.74 -32.89
N TRP A 80 -37.84 -2.01 -32.53
CA TRP A 80 -38.59 -3.12 -33.13
C TRP A 80 -40.09 -3.04 -32.81
N ALA A 81 -40.46 -2.72 -31.56
CA ALA A 81 -41.86 -2.52 -31.17
C ALA A 81 -42.51 -1.29 -31.81
N ARG A 82 -41.71 -0.30 -32.24
CA ARG A 82 -42.21 0.86 -33.00
C ARG A 82 -42.52 0.48 -34.45
N GLU A 83 -41.65 -0.32 -35.06
CA GLU A 83 -41.76 -0.71 -36.47
C GLU A 83 -42.72 -1.90 -36.70
N GLY A 84 -42.96 -2.71 -35.66
CA GLY A 84 -43.92 -3.81 -35.68
C GLY A 84 -45.38 -3.41 -35.37
N ARG A 85 -45.63 -2.12 -35.08
CA ARG A 85 -46.97 -1.52 -35.01
C ARG A 85 -47.25 -0.77 -36.30
#